data_AF-A0A4U7EZ16-F1
#
_entry.id   AF-A0A4U7EZ16-F1
#
_cell.length_a   1.000
_cell.length_b   1.000
_cell.length_c   1.000
_cell.angle_alpha   90.00
_cell.angle_beta   90.00
_cell.angle_gamma   90.00
#
_symmetry.space_group_name_H-M   'P 1'
#
loop_
_entity.id
_entity.type
_entity.pdbx_description
1 polymer ?
#
loop_
_entity_poly.entity_id
_entity_poly.type
_entity_poly.pdbx_seq_one_letter_code
_entity_poly.pdbx_strand_id
1 'polypeptide(L)'
;TVRRAGVTMVLGTAAINGMITINTAAEIAIAPYIARIGEKFNINGYRRANILDANTSALGYIFPWAGGVLVGYQVMVGPNGLGAEYGPEMVVNPIQAVPYVFHGWFLVIVFLIAAVTGFGREYIPDRTSEEVSRA
;
A
#
# COMPACT_ATOMS: atom_id res chain seq x y z
N THR A 1 -11.00 5.58 -18.69
CA THR A 1 -12.22 5.30 -17.91
C THR A 1 -11.90 5.39 -16.42
N VAL A 2 -12.84 5.86 -15.61
CA VAL A 2 -12.67 6.09 -14.15
C VAL A 2 -12.22 4.81 -13.41
N ARG A 3 -12.71 3.65 -13.84
CA ARG A 3 -12.29 2.35 -13.28
C ARG A 3 -10.80 2.07 -13.45
N ARG A 4 -10.25 2.36 -14.63
CA ARG A 4 -8.81 2.20 -14.89
C ARG A 4 -7.99 3.17 -14.05
N ALA A 5 -8.47 4.40 -13.86
CA ALA A 5 -7.79 5.39 -13.02
C ALA A 5 -7.66 4.94 -11.55
N GLY A 6 -8.74 4.40 -10.97
CA GLY A 6 -8.70 3.85 -9.61
C GLY A 6 -7.71 2.69 -9.45
N VAL A 7 -7.69 1.77 -10.41
CA VAL A 7 -6.74 0.64 -10.42
C VAL A 7 -5.30 1.13 -10.61
N THR A 8 -5.06 2.09 -11.51
CA THR A 8 -3.73 2.69 -11.70
C THR A 8 -3.23 3.39 -10.43
N MET A 9 -4.10 4.11 -9.71
CA MET A 9 -3.73 4.73 -8.44
C MET A 9 -3.35 3.68 -7.39
N VAL A 10 -4.14 2.62 -7.23
CA VAL A 10 -3.83 1.54 -6.28
C VAL A 10 -2.51 0.84 -6.65
N LEU A 11 -2.36 0.39 -7.89
CA LEU A 11 -1.16 -0.32 -8.33
C LEU A 11 0.09 0.58 -8.32
N GLY A 12 -0.06 1.86 -8.66
CA GLY A 12 1.03 2.84 -8.63
C GLY A 12 1.53 3.09 -7.21
N THR A 13 0.62 3.34 -6.27
CA THR A 13 0.99 3.46 -4.85
C THR A 13 1.59 2.17 -4.32
N ALA A 14 1.01 1.02 -4.68
CA ALA A 14 1.51 -0.28 -4.25
C ALA A 14 2.94 -0.56 -4.76
N ALA A 15 3.26 -0.21 -6.00
CA ALA A 15 4.59 -0.37 -6.56
C ALA A 15 5.62 0.50 -5.82
N ILE A 16 5.31 1.79 -5.59
CA ILE A 16 6.20 2.68 -4.85
C ILE A 16 6.40 2.20 -3.42
N ASN A 17 5.33 1.81 -2.72
CA ASN A 17 5.46 1.37 -1.33
C ASN A 17 6.09 -0.02 -1.19
N GLY A 18 6.00 -0.87 -2.22
CA GLY A 18 6.80 -2.09 -2.27
C GLY A 18 8.30 -1.83 -2.35
N MET A 19 8.73 -0.78 -3.05
CA MET A 19 10.14 -0.38 -3.11
C MET A 19 10.58 0.44 -1.89
N ILE A 20 9.73 1.36 -1.43
CA ILE A 20 9.96 2.25 -0.29
C ILE A 20 9.05 1.79 0.84
N THR A 21 9.59 0.97 1.74
CA THR A 21 8.82 0.39 2.85
C THR A 21 8.65 1.33 4.04
N ILE A 22 9.06 2.59 3.90
CA ILE A 22 8.77 3.65 4.87
C ILE A 22 7.49 4.34 4.41
N ASN A 23 6.38 4.09 5.10
CA ASN A 23 5.03 4.52 4.69
C ASN A 23 4.97 6.00 4.34
N THR A 24 5.44 6.86 5.25
CA THR A 24 5.45 8.32 5.05
C THR A 24 6.28 8.75 3.84
N ALA A 25 7.44 8.13 3.61
CA ALA A 25 8.29 8.48 2.48
C ALA A 25 7.67 8.05 1.15
N ALA A 26 7.12 6.83 1.10
CA ALA A 26 6.41 6.32 -0.07
C ALA A 26 5.18 7.16 -0.42
N GLU A 27 4.41 7.53 0.61
CA GLU A 27 3.21 8.35 0.49
C GLU A 27 3.52 9.72 -0.11
N ILE A 28 4.48 10.44 0.49
CA ILE A 28 4.90 11.76 0.00
C ILE A 28 5.43 11.67 -1.45
N ALA A 29 6.15 10.61 -1.79
CA ALA A 29 6.72 10.43 -3.11
C ALA A 29 5.64 10.25 -4.21
N ILE A 30 4.58 9.48 -3.93
CA ILE A 30 3.55 9.17 -4.94
C ILE A 30 2.32 10.10 -4.86
N ALA A 31 2.11 10.82 -3.76
CA ALA A 31 0.95 11.69 -3.55
C ALA A 31 0.66 12.66 -4.71
N PRO A 32 1.65 13.36 -5.32
CA PRO A 32 1.38 14.27 -6.44
C PRO A 32 0.83 13.56 -7.69
N TYR A 33 1.25 12.32 -7.93
CA TYR A 33 0.75 11.51 -9.05
C TYR A 33 -0.70 11.08 -8.80
N ILE A 34 -1.02 10.62 -7.58
CA ILE A 34 -2.38 10.23 -7.20
C ILE A 34 -3.33 11.43 -7.28
N ALA A 35 -2.89 12.60 -6.80
CA ALA A 35 -3.66 13.83 -6.89
C ALA A 35 -4.01 14.18 -8.34
N ARG A 36 -3.00 14.23 -9.23
CA ARG A 36 -3.17 14.53 -10.67
C ARG A 36 -4.09 13.55 -11.38
N ILE A 37 -3.91 12.25 -11.16
CA ILE A 37 -4.76 11.22 -11.78
C ILE A 37 -6.20 11.38 -11.32
N GLY A 38 -6.42 11.49 -10.01
CA GLY A 38 -7.79 11.56 -9.50
C GLY A 38 -8.48 12.88 -9.81
N GLU A 39 -7.77 14.01 -9.89
CA GLU A 39 -8.32 15.28 -10.40
C GLU A 39 -8.77 15.20 -11.85
N LYS A 40 -7.98 14.55 -12.71
CA LYS A 40 -8.33 14.34 -14.12
C LYS A 40 -9.66 13.58 -14.28
N PHE A 41 -9.92 12.62 -13.39
CA PHE A 41 -11.13 11.80 -13.41
C PHE A 41 -12.21 12.24 -12.40
N ASN A 42 -12.08 13.44 -11.81
CA ASN A 42 -12.99 13.99 -10.81
C ASN A 42 -13.31 13.05 -9.63
N ILE A 43 -12.29 12.33 -9.16
CA ILE A 43 -12.39 11.43 -8.01
C ILE A 43 -12.28 12.25 -6.72
N ASN A 44 -13.20 12.03 -5.78
CA ASN A 44 -13.19 12.73 -4.48
C ASN A 44 -11.83 12.62 -3.77
N GLY A 45 -11.38 13.74 -3.18
CA GLY A 45 -10.19 13.81 -2.31
C GLY A 45 -10.15 12.70 -1.27
N TYR A 46 -11.27 12.40 -0.61
CA TYR A 46 -11.34 11.33 0.39
C TYR A 46 -11.00 9.96 -0.19
N ARG A 47 -11.48 9.65 -1.40
CA ARG A 47 -11.15 8.38 -2.05
C ARG A 47 -9.69 8.30 -2.45
N ARG A 48 -9.11 9.42 -2.92
CA ARG A 48 -7.68 9.51 -3.28
C ARG A 48 -6.81 9.30 -2.04
N ALA A 49 -7.15 9.96 -0.93
CA ALA A 49 -6.46 9.83 0.36
C ALA A 49 -6.56 8.41 0.91
N ASN A 50 -7.75 7.80 0.91
CA ASN A 50 -7.93 6.42 1.38
C ASN A 50 -7.13 5.41 0.55
N ILE A 51 -7.08 5.58 -0.78
CA ILE A 51 -6.24 4.72 -1.65
C ILE A 51 -4.76 4.89 -1.31
N LEU A 52 -4.33 6.11 -1.04
CA LEU A 52 -2.95 6.43 -0.71
C LEU A 52 -2.54 5.80 0.63
N ASP A 53 -3.26 6.14 1.70
CA ASP A 53 -2.99 5.69 3.08
C ASP A 53 -3.10 4.17 3.25
N ALA A 54 -4.13 3.54 2.68
CA ALA A 54 -4.31 2.11 2.88
C ALA A 54 -3.27 1.25 2.16
N ASN A 55 -2.80 1.67 0.99
CA ASN A 55 -1.73 0.95 0.30
C ASN A 55 -0.38 1.14 0.99
N THR A 56 -0.09 2.33 1.51
CA THR A 56 1.16 2.63 2.21
C THR A 56 1.20 1.95 3.58
N SER A 57 0.08 1.91 4.29
CA SER A 57 -0.07 1.19 5.56
C SER A 57 0.04 -0.33 5.42
N ALA A 58 -0.27 -0.88 4.24
CA ALA A 58 -0.21 -2.30 3.98
C ALA A 58 1.18 -2.80 3.55
N LEU A 59 1.74 -2.23 2.48
CA LEU A 59 2.92 -2.79 1.79
C LEU A 59 4.25 -2.45 2.47
N GLY A 60 4.27 -1.45 3.35
CA GLY A 60 5.46 -1.08 4.11
C GLY A 60 5.97 -2.14 5.08
N TYR A 61 5.16 -3.15 5.38
CA TYR A 61 5.52 -4.22 6.32
C TYR A 61 5.48 -5.63 5.72
N ILE A 62 5.10 -5.77 4.44
CA ILE A 62 4.98 -7.08 3.77
C ILE A 62 6.35 -7.64 3.39
N PHE A 63 7.24 -6.79 2.88
CA PHE A 63 8.44 -7.24 2.19
C PHE A 63 9.63 -7.48 3.14
N PRO A 64 10.57 -8.37 2.79
CA PRO A 64 11.65 -8.77 3.69
C PRO A 64 12.64 -7.62 3.99
N TRP A 65 12.68 -6.59 3.14
CA TRP A 65 13.48 -5.38 3.36
C TRP A 65 12.75 -4.30 4.17
N ALA A 66 11.52 -4.56 4.61
CA ALA A 66 10.81 -3.65 5.49
C ALA A 66 11.57 -3.44 6.80
N GLY A 67 11.71 -2.18 7.23
CA GLY A 67 12.47 -1.84 8.42
C GLY A 67 12.03 -2.60 9.67
N GLY A 68 10.72 -2.74 9.90
CA GLY A 68 10.19 -3.51 11.02
C GLY A 68 10.55 -5.00 10.97
N VAL A 69 10.53 -5.61 9.79
CA VAL A 69 10.88 -7.03 9.59
C VAL A 69 12.38 -7.24 9.82
N LEU A 70 13.21 -6.36 9.28
CA LEU A 70 14.67 -6.42 9.46
C LEU A 70 15.07 -6.19 10.91
N VAL A 71 14.43 -5.25 11.62
CA VAL A 71 14.66 -5.05 13.05
C VAL A 71 14.29 -6.30 13.85
N GLY A 72 13.13 -6.90 13.57
CA GLY A 72 12.74 -8.17 14.21
C GLY A 72 13.76 -9.29 13.97
N TYR A 73 14.26 -9.40 12.73
CA TYR A 73 15.31 -10.37 12.40
C TYR A 73 16.63 -10.11 13.14
N GLN A 74 17.05 -8.85 13.25
CA GLN A 74 18.26 -8.49 14.00
C GLN A 74 18.17 -8.87 15.49
N VAL A 75 16.98 -8.75 16.09
CA VAL A 75 16.76 -9.20 17.47
C VAL A 75 16.85 -10.72 17.59
N MET A 76 16.42 -11.48 16.58
CA MET A 76 16.54 -12.95 16.58
C MET A 76 17.98 -13.45 16.46
N VAL A 77 18.81 -12.79 15.64
CA VAL A 77 20.20 -13.23 15.35
C VAL A 77 21.29 -12.56 16.19
N GLY A 78 20.92 -11.60 17.05
CA GLY A 78 21.87 -10.87 17.88
C GLY A 78 22.60 -11.75 18.90
N PRO A 79 23.65 -11.22 19.57
CA PRO A 79 24.48 -11.98 20.51
C PRO A 79 23.71 -12.64 21.68
N ASN A 80 22.60 -12.02 22.08
CA ASN A 80 21.65 -12.54 23.09
C ASN A 80 20.26 -12.73 22.48
N GLY A 81 20.19 -13.03 21.18
CA GLY A 81 18.95 -13.22 20.44
C GLY A 81 18.37 -14.62 20.62
N LEU A 82 17.16 -14.82 20.10
CA LEU A 82 16.45 -16.10 20.19
C LEU A 82 17.27 -17.28 19.65
N GLY A 83 18.05 -17.06 18.59
CA GLY A 83 18.92 -18.09 18.03
C GLY A 83 20.04 -18.56 18.96
N ALA A 84 20.55 -17.66 19.81
CA ALA A 84 21.61 -17.96 20.76
C ALA A 84 21.06 -18.62 22.04
N GLU A 85 19.88 -18.19 22.50
CA GLU A 85 19.26 -18.67 23.74
C GLU A 85 18.51 -20.00 23.56
N TYR A 86 17.84 -20.18 22.42
CA TYR A 86 16.90 -21.28 22.19
C TYR A 86 17.23 -22.16 20.98
N GLY A 87 18.29 -21.83 20.22
CA GLY A 87 18.71 -22.60 19.04
C GLY A 87 18.28 -22.00 17.70
N PRO A 88 18.91 -22.44 16.59
CA PRO A 88 18.72 -21.88 15.25
C PRO A 88 17.28 -21.97 14.71
N GLU A 89 16.49 -22.92 15.20
CA GLU A 89 15.08 -23.10 14.88
C GLU A 89 14.19 -21.90 15.26
N MET A 90 14.65 -21.08 16.21
CA MET A 90 13.94 -19.86 16.63
C MET A 90 14.27 -18.63 15.75
N VAL A 91 15.08 -18.81 14.71
CA VAL A 91 15.40 -17.76 13.73
C VAL A 91 14.56 -17.94 12.48
N VAL A 92 13.66 -16.99 12.22
CA VAL A 92 12.84 -16.97 11.01
C VAL A 92 13.48 -16.06 9.97
N ASN A 93 13.68 -16.58 8.74
CA ASN A 93 14.17 -15.75 7.65
C ASN A 93 13.09 -14.72 7.25
N PRO A 94 13.42 -13.42 7.09
CA PRO A 94 12.47 -12.39 6.67
C PRO A 94 11.58 -12.76 5.47
N ILE A 95 12.12 -13.49 4.49
CA ILE A 95 11.34 -13.90 3.31
C ILE A 95 10.21 -14.88 3.66
N GLN A 96 10.41 -15.69 4.70
CA GLN A 96 9.40 -16.64 5.16
C GLN A 96 8.24 -15.93 5.85
N ALA A 97 8.45 -14.73 6.41
CA ALA A 97 7.40 -13.96 7.07
C ALA A 97 6.41 -13.31 6.08
N VAL A 98 6.85 -13.04 4.84
CA VAL A 98 6.09 -12.34 3.79
C VAL A 98 4.64 -12.86 3.62
N PRO A 99 4.39 -14.16 3.41
CA PRO A 99 3.01 -14.66 3.23
C PRO A 99 2.14 -14.53 4.50
N TYR A 100 2.74 -14.35 5.68
CA TYR A 100 2.05 -14.31 6.97
C TYR A 100 1.71 -12.88 7.43
N VAL A 101 2.05 -11.85 6.65
CA VAL A 101 1.66 -10.46 6.93
C VAL A 101 0.20 -10.25 6.53
N PHE A 102 -0.71 -10.94 7.22
CA PHE A 102 -2.13 -11.06 6.84
C PHE A 102 -2.82 -9.70 6.74
N HIS A 103 -2.57 -8.79 7.69
CA HIS A 103 -3.17 -7.46 7.68
C HIS A 103 -2.81 -6.69 6.41
N GLY A 104 -1.53 -6.68 6.03
CA GLY A 104 -1.07 -6.02 4.80
C GLY A 104 -1.71 -6.64 3.56
N TRP A 105 -1.67 -7.97 3.43
CA TRP A 105 -2.24 -8.64 2.27
C TRP A 105 -3.75 -8.42 2.14
N PHE A 106 -4.49 -8.49 3.25
CA PHE A 106 -5.92 -8.23 3.25
C PHE A 106 -6.25 -6.79 2.87
N LEU A 107 -5.51 -5.80 3.37
CA LEU A 107 -5.71 -4.41 2.97
C LEU A 107 -5.49 -4.21 1.47
N VAL A 108 -4.41 -4.76 0.89
CA VAL A 108 -4.14 -4.70 -0.55
C VAL A 108 -5.29 -5.34 -1.34
N ILE A 109 -5.74 -6.52 -0.94
CA ILE A 109 -6.85 -7.23 -1.59
C ILE A 109 -8.14 -6.41 -1.53
N VAL A 110 -8.50 -5.90 -0.35
CA VAL A 110 -9.71 -5.09 -0.15
C VAL A 110 -9.69 -3.84 -1.04
N PHE A 111 -8.56 -3.12 -1.10
CA PHE A 111 -8.44 -1.91 -1.92
C PHE A 111 -8.38 -2.19 -3.43
N LEU A 112 -7.76 -3.30 -3.83
CA LEU A 112 -7.82 -3.78 -5.22
C LEU A 112 -9.27 -4.10 -5.60
N ILE A 113 -10.00 -4.85 -4.78
CA ILE A 113 -11.41 -5.16 -5.00
C ILE A 113 -12.22 -3.86 -5.08
N ALA A 114 -12.06 -2.92 -4.14
CA ALA A 114 -12.77 -1.65 -4.14
C ALA A 114 -12.45 -0.78 -5.38
N ALA A 115 -11.21 -0.81 -5.87
CA ALA A 115 -10.82 -0.11 -7.09
C ALA A 115 -11.43 -0.75 -8.34
N VAL A 116 -11.42 -2.08 -8.41
CA VAL A 116 -11.97 -2.87 -9.52
C VAL A 116 -13.49 -2.78 -9.57
N THR A 117 -14.20 -2.94 -8.46
CA THR A 117 -15.67 -2.87 -8.43
C THR A 117 -16.18 -1.44 -8.49
N GLY A 118 -15.39 -0.47 -8.04
CA GLY A 118 -15.83 0.90 -7.85
C GLY A 118 -16.63 1.13 -6.58
N PHE A 119 -16.65 0.16 -5.67
CA PHE A 119 -17.25 0.29 -4.35
C PHE A 119 -16.67 1.50 -3.60
N GLY A 120 -17.54 2.33 -3.01
CA GLY A 120 -17.18 3.58 -2.32
C GLY A 120 -16.74 4.73 -3.23
N ARG A 121 -17.05 4.71 -4.54
CA ARG A 121 -16.74 5.84 -5.43
C ARG A 121 -17.71 6.97 -5.16
N GLU A 122 -17.19 8.02 -4.55
CA GLU A 122 -17.86 9.31 -4.48
C GLU A 122 -17.20 10.28 -5.47
N TYR A 123 -18.04 11.03 -6.19
CA TYR A 123 -17.63 12.11 -7.07
C TYR A 123 -17.87 13.43 -6.35
N ILE A 124 -17.08 14.45 -6.68
CA ILE A 124 -17.31 15.80 -6.16
C ILE A 124 -18.54 16.37 -6.90
N PRO A 125 -19.60 16.80 -6.19
CA PRO A 125 -20.82 17.33 -6.83
C PRO A 125 -20.57 18.59 -7.68
N ASP A 126 -19.53 19.35 -7.31
CA ASP A 126 -19.26 20.71 -7.79
C ASP A 126 -18.14 20.81 -8.85
N ARG A 127 -17.71 19.67 -9.42
CA ARG A 127 -16.75 19.65 -10.54
C ARG A 127 -17.29 18.79 -11.66
N THR A 128 -17.56 19.39 -12.82
CA THR A 128 -17.80 18.67 -14.07
C THR A 128 -16.45 18.31 -14.70
N SER A 129 -16.07 17.03 -14.70
CA SER A 129 -14.96 16.60 -15.57
C SER A 129 -15.41 16.63 -17.02
N GLU A 130 -14.71 17.38 -17.86
CA GLU A 130 -15.00 17.49 -19.31
C GLU A 130 -15.03 16.14 -20.04
N GLU A 131 -14.36 15.09 -19.52
CA GLU A 131 -14.35 13.75 -20.11
C GLU A 131 -15.52 12.84 -19.67
N VAL A 132 -16.35 13.22 -18.69
CA VAL A 132 -17.51 12.42 -18.24
C VAL A 132 -18.83 12.94 -18.81
N SER A 133 -18.81 14.06 -19.55
CA SER A 133 -19.99 14.60 -20.26
C SER A 133 -20.25 13.95 -21.63
N ARG A 134 -19.36 13.06 -22.11
CA ARG A 134 -19.58 12.31 -23.35
C ARG A 134 -19.78 10.82 -23.04
N ALA A 135 -21.02 10.50 -22.66
CA ALA A 135 -21.62 9.17 -22.84
C ALA A 135 -22.94 9.38 -23.58
#